data_AF-A0A538SFM1-F1
#
_entry.id   AF-A0A538SFM1-F1
#
_cell.length_a   1.000
_cell.length_b   1.000
_cell.length_c   1.000
_cell.angle_alpha   90.00
_cell.angle_beta   90.00
_cell.angle_gamma   90.00
#
_symmetry.space_group_name_H-M   'P 1'
#
loop_
_entity.id
_entity.type
_entity.pdbx_description
1 polymer ?
#
loop_
_entity_poly.entity_id
_entity_poly.type
_entity_poly.pdbx_seq_one_letter_code
_entity_poly.pdbx_strand_id
1 'polypeptide(L)'
;MAKTRPRKRYTEDQRATILSVAQREGLTATEVKKRFGVTPVTYYSWRKKTGVAGRRGQAIRVAGGNAALSSQVRTEVRSRVRQILPAIVRGEVSSYLNTLFSSGRGRRRARV
;
A
#
# COMPACT_ATOMS: atom_id res chain seq x y z
N MET A 1 54.35 17.63 -6.34
CA MET A 1 53.33 18.10 -5.38
C MET A 1 51.94 17.74 -5.91
N ALA A 2 51.16 16.91 -5.21
CA ALA A 2 49.85 16.48 -5.68
C ALA A 2 48.79 17.58 -5.48
N LYS A 3 48.20 18.09 -6.57
CA LYS A 3 47.09 19.07 -6.52
C LYS A 3 45.85 18.41 -5.90
N THR A 4 45.47 18.84 -4.70
CA THR A 4 44.25 18.35 -4.03
C THR A 4 43.03 19.00 -4.67
N ARG A 5 42.08 18.20 -5.16
CA ARG A 5 40.83 18.72 -5.75
C ARG A 5 39.93 19.36 -4.67
N PRO A 6 39.29 20.50 -4.95
CA PRO A 6 38.40 21.13 -3.98
C PRO A 6 37.21 20.21 -3.66
N ARG A 7 36.87 20.09 -2.38
CA ARG A 7 35.75 19.26 -1.91
C ARG A 7 34.43 19.98 -2.21
N LYS A 8 33.57 19.36 -3.02
CA LYS A 8 32.20 19.85 -3.26
C LYS A 8 31.41 19.78 -1.95
N ARG A 9 30.92 20.92 -1.47
CA ARG A 9 30.03 21.01 -0.31
C ARG A 9 28.59 20.97 -0.80
N TYR A 10 27.81 20.03 -0.28
CA TYR A 10 26.37 19.98 -0.51
C TYR A 10 25.67 20.68 0.65
N THR A 11 24.79 21.63 0.34
CA THR A 11 23.89 22.26 1.32
C THR A 11 22.84 21.26 1.80
N GLU A 12 22.16 21.56 2.91
CA GLU A 12 21.17 20.64 3.46
C GLU A 12 19.98 20.44 2.49
N ASP A 13 19.53 21.50 1.81
CA ASP A 13 18.45 21.44 0.81
C ASP A 13 18.82 20.57 -0.39
N GLN A 14 20.07 20.66 -0.85
CA GLN A 14 20.58 19.82 -1.93
C GLN A 14 20.60 18.34 -1.52
N ARG A 15 20.99 18.05 -0.28
CA ARG A 15 20.97 16.68 0.25
C ARG A 15 19.54 16.14 0.32
N ALA A 16 18.60 16.94 0.85
CA ALA A 16 17.20 16.57 0.95
C ALA A 16 16.60 16.27 -0.43
N THR A 17 16.90 17.10 -1.43
CA THR A 17 16.44 16.91 -2.82
C THR A 17 17.01 15.64 -3.43
N ILE A 18 18.31 15.38 -3.27
CA ILE A 18 18.95 14.16 -3.80
C ILE A 18 18.37 12.91 -3.13
N LEU A 19 18.12 12.94 -1.82
CA LEU A 19 17.52 11.83 -1.08
C LEU A 19 16.07 11.57 -1.50
N SER A 20 15.27 12.62 -1.71
CA SER A 20 13.87 12.48 -2.12
C SER A 20 13.75 11.90 -3.53
N VAL A 21 14.59 12.36 -4.46
CA VAL A 21 14.66 11.81 -5.82
C VAL A 21 15.13 10.36 -5.81
N ALA A 22 16.18 10.05 -5.04
CA ALA A 22 16.68 8.68 -4.93
C ALA A 22 15.63 7.70 -4.37
N GLN A 23 14.80 8.15 -3.42
CA GLN A 23 13.71 7.34 -2.89
C GLN A 23 12.57 7.16 -3.88
N ARG A 24 12.13 8.24 -4.53
CA ARG A 24 11.03 8.22 -5.48
C ARG A 24 11.32 7.33 -6.70
N GLU A 25 12.56 7.35 -7.18
CA GLU A 25 12.99 6.60 -8.35
C GLU A 25 13.65 5.26 -8.02
N GLY A 26 13.78 4.91 -6.73
CA GLY A 26 14.40 3.66 -6.30
C GLY A 26 15.89 3.54 -6.64
N LEU A 27 16.61 4.67 -6.73
CA LEU A 27 18.00 4.70 -7.18
C LEU A 27 18.94 4.02 -6.18
N THR A 28 19.83 3.19 -6.70
CA THR A 28 20.94 2.60 -5.95
C THR A 28 22.07 3.62 -5.74
N ALA A 29 22.95 3.35 -4.76
CA ALA A 29 24.03 4.27 -4.42
C ALA A 29 25.02 4.51 -5.59
N THR A 30 25.18 3.52 -6.48
CA THR A 30 26.01 3.63 -7.68
C THR A 30 25.37 4.53 -8.73
N GLU A 31 24.04 4.50 -8.87
CA GLU A 31 23.28 5.38 -9.75
C GLU A 31 23.24 6.81 -9.22
N VAL A 32 23.07 6.98 -7.91
CA VAL A 32 23.17 8.30 -7.25
C VAL A 32 24.55 8.92 -7.50
N LYS A 33 25.62 8.11 -7.46
CA LYS A 33 26.98 8.56 -7.84
C LYS A 33 27.03 9.02 -9.30
N LYS A 34 26.47 8.24 -10.22
CA LYS A 34 26.48 8.57 -11.66
C LYS A 34 25.68 9.85 -11.96
N ARG A 35 24.51 10.02 -11.34
CA ARG A 35 23.59 11.14 -11.62
C ARG A 35 23.94 12.42 -10.87
N PHE A 36 24.30 12.31 -9.60
CA PHE A 36 24.49 13.47 -8.71
C PHE A 36 25.95 13.69 -8.30
N GLY A 37 26.86 12.78 -8.64
CA GLY A 37 28.27 12.87 -8.24
C GLY A 37 28.51 12.64 -6.75
N VAL A 38 27.51 12.11 -6.02
CA VAL A 38 27.63 11.82 -4.59
C VAL A 38 28.23 10.43 -4.41
N THR A 39 29.32 10.32 -3.65
CA THR A 39 29.93 9.01 -3.42
C THR A 39 29.00 8.11 -2.60
N PRO A 40 29.00 6.78 -2.82
CA PRO A 40 28.13 5.86 -2.10
C PRO A 40 28.23 6.00 -0.58
N VAL A 41 29.44 6.15 -0.04
CA VAL A 41 29.69 6.35 1.39
C VAL A 41 28.99 7.60 1.91
N THR A 42 29.06 8.71 1.16
CA THR A 42 28.38 9.97 1.51
C THR A 42 26.87 9.81 1.49
N TYR A 43 26.34 9.15 0.45
CA TYR A 43 24.92 8.85 0.33
C TYR A 43 24.40 8.01 1.50
N TYR A 44 25.10 6.92 1.86
CA TYR A 44 24.74 6.10 3.02
C TYR A 44 24.80 6.90 4.32
N SER A 45 25.78 7.80 4.49
CA SER A 45 25.87 8.64 5.67
C SER A 45 24.68 9.60 5.81
N TRP A 46 24.22 10.20 4.70
CA TRP A 46 23.04 11.07 4.69
C TRP A 46 21.77 10.28 4.95
N ARG A 47 21.59 9.14 4.27
CA ARG A 47 20.45 8.23 4.45
C ARG A 47 20.34 7.69 5.89
N LYS A 48 21.49 7.46 6.55
CA LYS A 48 21.54 7.07 7.98
C LYS A 48 21.13 8.21 8.90
N LYS A 49 21.52 9.45 8.60
CA LYS A 49 21.16 10.64 9.40
C LYS A 49 19.68 11.00 9.27
N THR A 50 19.08 10.81 8.10
CA THR A 50 17.64 11.05 7.87
C THR A 50 16.71 9.95 8.39
N GLY A 51 17.23 8.97 9.15
CA GLY A 51 16.43 7.91 9.77
C GLY A 51 15.95 6.80 8.82
N VAL A 52 16.30 6.87 7.54
CA VAL A 52 15.84 5.91 6.49
C VAL A 52 16.64 4.61 6.54
N ALA A 53 17.86 4.64 7.06
CA ALA A 53 18.52 3.43 7.53
C ALA A 53 18.24 3.30 9.03
N GLY A 54 17.11 2.67 9.37
CA GLY A 54 16.89 2.17 10.73
C GLY A 54 18.15 1.46 11.19
N ARG A 55 18.63 1.77 12.40
CA ARG A 55 19.75 1.04 13.00
C ARG A 55 19.40 -0.43 12.88
N ARG A 56 20.31 -1.25 12.36
CA ARG A 56 20.17 -2.70 12.41
C ARG A 56 20.07 -3.06 13.91
N GLY A 57 18.86 -3.29 14.40
CA GLY A 57 18.54 -3.46 15.84
C GLY A 57 17.50 -2.48 16.40
N GLN A 58 17.28 -1.32 15.77
CA GLN A 58 16.14 -0.46 16.03
C GLN A 58 15.20 -0.60 14.85
N ALA A 59 14.49 -1.73 14.83
CA ALA A 59 13.19 -1.78 14.18
C ALA A 59 12.47 -0.52 14.64
N ILE A 60 12.30 0.45 13.73
CA ILE A 60 11.18 1.35 13.83
C ILE A 60 10.03 0.39 14.04
N ARG A 61 9.44 0.43 15.24
CA ARG A 61 8.15 -0.17 15.46
C ARG A 61 7.24 0.57 14.49
N VAL A 62 7.17 0.09 13.25
CA VAL A 62 6.03 0.27 12.36
C VAL A 62 4.94 -0.63 12.95
N ALA A 63 4.65 -0.41 14.24
CA ALA A 63 3.49 -0.89 14.95
C ALA A 63 2.35 0.01 14.46
N GLY A 64 1.97 -0.16 13.20
CA GLY A 64 0.99 0.73 12.57
C GLY A 64 0.78 0.44 11.10
N GLY A 65 1.83 0.29 10.29
CA GLY A 65 1.67 0.20 8.83
C GLY A 65 0.85 -1.02 8.37
N ASN A 66 1.25 -2.22 8.76
CA ASN A 66 0.54 -3.45 8.37
C ASN A 66 -0.78 -3.65 9.13
N ALA A 67 -0.86 -3.21 10.39
CA ALA A 67 -2.07 -3.30 11.19
C ALA A 67 -3.14 -2.29 10.70
N ALA A 68 -2.75 -1.06 10.39
CA ALA A 68 -3.65 -0.05 9.83
C ALA A 68 -4.08 -0.42 8.41
N LEU A 69 -3.16 -0.87 7.54
CA LEU A 69 -3.51 -1.32 6.19
C LEU A 69 -4.46 -2.52 6.22
N SER A 70 -4.19 -3.52 7.06
CA SER A 70 -5.09 -4.67 7.20
C SER A 70 -6.45 -4.28 7.80
N SER A 71 -6.51 -3.32 8.73
CA SER A 71 -7.77 -2.77 9.24
C SER A 71 -8.56 -2.04 8.16
N GLN A 72 -7.88 -1.27 7.30
CA GLN A 72 -8.49 -0.53 6.20
C GLN A 72 -9.04 -1.49 5.13
N VAL A 73 -8.26 -2.50 4.74
CA VAL A 73 -8.70 -3.54 3.80
C VAL A 73 -9.90 -4.31 4.35
N ARG A 74 -9.88 -4.72 5.64
CA ARG A 74 -11.02 -5.40 6.28
C ARG A 74 -12.28 -4.53 6.30
N THR A 75 -12.13 -3.23 6.52
CA THR A 75 -13.25 -2.28 6.57
C THR A 75 -13.90 -2.12 5.20
N GLU A 76 -13.07 -1.97 4.17
CA GLU A 76 -13.51 -1.87 2.77
C GLU A 76 -14.21 -3.16 2.31
N VAL A 77 -13.63 -4.33 2.58
CA VAL A 77 -14.24 -5.63 2.28
C VAL A 77 -15.60 -5.75 2.98
N ARG A 78 -15.69 -5.39 4.27
CA ARG A 78 -16.96 -5.44 5.03
C ARG A 78 -18.02 -4.51 4.47
N SER A 79 -17.64 -3.33 3.99
CA SER A 79 -18.55 -2.37 3.35
C SER A 79 -19.15 -2.94 2.06
N ARG A 80 -18.29 -3.47 1.18
CA ARG A 80 -18.72 -4.10 -0.09
C ARG A 80 -19.62 -5.31 0.14
N VAL A 81 -19.26 -6.15 1.11
CA VAL A 81 -20.10 -7.29 1.52
C VAL A 81 -21.48 -6.83 1.99
N ARG A 82 -21.57 -5.79 2.82
CA ARG A 82 -22.87 -5.22 3.27
C ARG A 82 -23.70 -4.63 2.15
N GLN A 83 -23.09 -4.10 1.08
CA GLN A 83 -23.81 -3.56 -0.07
C GLN A 83 -24.35 -4.67 -0.99
N ILE A 84 -23.58 -5.74 -1.18
CA ILE A 84 -23.91 -6.82 -2.11
C ILE A 84 -24.89 -7.83 -1.49
N LEU A 85 -24.69 -8.20 -0.23
CA LEU A 85 -25.49 -9.23 0.45
C LEU A 85 -27.02 -9.00 0.40
N PRO A 86 -27.56 -7.78 0.59
CA PRO A 86 -29.01 -7.57 0.53
C PRO A 86 -29.63 -7.91 -0.82
N ALA A 87 -28.89 -7.76 -1.93
CA ALA A 87 -29.38 -8.14 -3.26
C ALA A 87 -29.39 -9.65 -3.43
N ILE A 88 -28.32 -10.34 -3.02
CA ILE A 88 -28.20 -11.80 -3.11
C ILE A 88 -29.26 -12.49 -2.23
N VAL A 89 -29.41 -12.05 -0.97
CA VAL A 89 -30.39 -12.62 -0.04
C VAL A 89 -31.82 -12.42 -0.55
N ARG A 90 -32.16 -11.25 -1.11
CA ARG A 90 -33.49 -11.02 -1.71
C ARG A 90 -33.76 -11.92 -2.91
N GLY A 91 -32.73 -12.22 -3.72
CA GLY A 91 -32.85 -13.14 -4.85
C GLY A 91 -33.11 -14.59 -4.40
N GLU A 92 -32.31 -15.09 -3.47
CA GLU A 92 -32.45 -16.47 -2.96
C GLU A 92 -33.76 -16.67 -2.20
N VAL A 93 -34.14 -15.71 -1.34
CA VAL A 93 -35.42 -15.76 -0.63
C VAL A 93 -36.59 -15.69 -1.60
N SER A 94 -36.54 -14.84 -2.64
CA SER A 94 -37.62 -14.78 -3.65
C SER A 94 -37.75 -16.08 -4.44
N SER A 95 -36.64 -16.71 -4.80
CA SER A 95 -36.64 -18.02 -5.48
C SER A 95 -37.20 -19.12 -4.57
N TYR A 96 -36.79 -19.15 -3.30
CA TYR A 96 -37.29 -20.09 -2.31
C TYR A 96 -38.80 -19.89 -2.07
N LEU A 97 -39.25 -18.66 -1.84
CA LEU A 97 -40.67 -18.35 -1.63
C LEU A 97 -41.50 -18.65 -2.89
N ASN A 98 -41.01 -18.34 -4.10
CA ASN A 98 -41.71 -18.69 -5.34
C ASN A 98 -41.82 -20.22 -5.50
N THR A 99 -40.78 -20.97 -5.17
CA THR A 99 -40.84 -22.45 -5.22
C THR A 99 -41.84 -22.99 -4.18
N LEU A 100 -41.80 -22.45 -2.96
CA LEU A 100 -42.70 -22.85 -1.87
C LEU A 100 -44.17 -22.54 -2.19
N PHE A 101 -44.45 -21.34 -2.70
CA PHE A 101 -45.82 -20.85 -2.91
C PHE A 101 -46.39 -21.09 -4.32
N SER A 102 -45.57 -21.41 -5.33
CA SER A 102 -46.08 -21.81 -6.66
C SER A 102 -46.62 -23.23 -6.67
N SER A 103 -46.17 -24.09 -5.74
CA SER A 103 -46.67 -25.47 -5.61
C SER A 103 -48.13 -25.56 -5.13
N GLY A 104 -48.70 -24.48 -4.58
CA GLY A 104 -50.02 -24.46 -3.94
C GLY A 104 -51.19 -23.92 -4.77
N ARG A 105 -50.94 -23.26 -5.92
CA ARG A 105 -52.02 -22.57 -6.68
C ARG A 105 -52.53 -23.30 -7.93
N GLY A 106 -51.98 -24.46 -8.29
CA GLY A 106 -52.32 -25.16 -9.55
C GLY A 106 -53.30 -26.34 -9.45
N ARG A 107 -53.66 -26.83 -8.26
CA ARG A 107 -54.49 -28.05 -8.09
C ARG A 107 -55.87 -27.73 -7.52
N ARG A 108 -56.67 -26.93 -8.23
CA ARG A 108 -58.14 -26.86 -8.04
C ARG A 108 -58.76 -25.98 -9.11
N ARG A 109 -58.95 -26.53 -10.32
CA ARG A 109 -60.04 -26.24 -11.27
C ARG A 109 -59.77 -26.95 -12.60
N ALA A 110 -60.13 -28.23 -12.66
CA ALA A 110 -60.46 -28.95 -13.89
C ALA A 110 -61.13 -30.28 -13.50
N ARG A 111 -62.34 -30.19 -12.94
CA ARG A 111 -63.28 -31.32 -12.86
C ARG A 111 -64.70 -30.78 -12.66
N VAL A 112 -65.31 -30.33 -13.74
CA VAL A 112 -66.76 -30.43 -14.04
C VAL A 112 -66.86 -30.50 -15.55
#